data_AF-A0A418KM33-F1
#
_entry.id   AF-A0A418KM33-F1
#
_cell.length_a   1.000
_cell.length_b   1.000
_cell.length_c   1.000
_cell.angle_alpha   90.00
_cell.angle_beta   90.00
_cell.angle_gamma   90.00
#
_symmetry.space_group_name_H-M   'P 1'
#
loop_
_entity.id
_entity.type
_entity.pdbx_description
1 polymer ?
#
loop_
_entity_poly.entity_id
_entity_poly.type
_entity_poly.pdbx_seq_one_letter_code
_entity_poly.pdbx_strand_id
1 'polypeptide(L)'
;MRATPVERPHHVDTARMRHISRPHLLAGLGADGAAIDDVRRRLARRAAAHPPVWDPRRRLEDLDAAALAEEISAADALLTRRTDFLSPQAARSGLYGLHYLGWMRPLITAHLATGDDRYAAAFARHFDDWYASRDHVVGDWPGLDVVWYSLGVWARATLLVPAVAAFAESDAMPDDTMAAVLATLLGGARWAAEEHDAFRPGNWQLVCAGELLHVAGLLHEAPEAPLWVETGRARLVEHLDRDFYADGGHLERSPGYHALCLEALQRAAVVARRDHGLDIAAHPTFHAAHRWLAEMATPAGWVPPWQDSGTVWPGEALARGAGILPGSGVDEPAGRSAHLADSGYVVLRGDGPSAAYLALNAGPYVAHELESHSHLAVTDFVLSAWGAPLAVEAGGPPTYDDPRYQDWYRSPRSHNTLTLDGHVMSEQRDAAVDAAVLAGPVQLVVAHHDGYPLRVTRRVLFVAAEPCYWLVSDRVDGEAPATWSILAPRPWLPEAGSFRTDGAPCLSVVPADPPDEVAVEEGPGQVPGDGAARYQELTALRLRSATGSFDVLLAPGREAGEPPWSLRRTGEGWIVGNGQVVDRLADGSWERRTPSGRLLASAQWPA
;
A
#
# COMPACT_ATOMS: atom_id res chain seq x y z
N MET A 1 -26.35 -10.28 18.34
CA MET A 1 -25.18 -9.62 18.96
C MET A 1 -25.20 -8.16 18.51
N ARG A 2 -25.20 -7.18 19.42
CA ARG A 2 -24.92 -5.80 19.02
C ARG A 2 -23.44 -5.76 18.62
N ALA A 3 -23.13 -5.32 17.41
CA ALA A 3 -21.76 -5.17 16.96
C ALA A 3 -21.01 -4.26 17.96
N THR A 4 -19.81 -4.68 18.38
CA THR A 4 -18.91 -3.81 19.12
C THR A 4 -18.66 -2.58 18.25
N PRO A 5 -18.89 -1.36 18.74
CA PRO A 5 -18.60 -0.16 17.97
C PRO A 5 -17.12 -0.12 17.57
N VAL A 6 -16.86 0.25 16.32
CA VAL A 6 -15.51 0.36 15.71
C VAL A 6 -14.64 1.37 16.45
N GLU A 7 -15.27 2.45 16.90
CA GLU A 7 -14.68 3.47 17.76
C GLU A 7 -15.64 3.77 18.91
N ARG A 8 -15.11 4.38 19.98
CA ARG A 8 -15.87 4.65 21.21
C ARG A 8 -17.11 5.52 20.92
N PRO A 9 -18.35 5.03 21.10
CA PRO A 9 -19.54 5.83 20.79
C PRO A 9 -19.64 7.05 21.71
N HIS A 10 -20.01 8.20 21.14
CA HIS A 10 -20.48 9.38 21.89
C HIS A 10 -19.49 10.00 22.91
N HIS A 11 -18.19 10.01 22.63
CA HIS A 11 -17.23 10.82 23.40
C HIS A 11 -16.93 12.18 22.76
N VAL A 12 -17.50 12.47 21.58
CA VAL A 12 -17.43 13.80 20.94
C VAL A 12 -18.21 14.79 21.80
N ASP A 13 -17.50 15.54 22.63
CA ASP A 13 -18.12 16.57 23.45
C ASP A 13 -18.66 17.69 22.55
N THR A 14 -19.97 17.93 22.63
CA THR A 14 -20.68 18.93 21.83
C THR A 14 -20.07 20.32 21.96
N ALA A 15 -19.58 20.71 23.14
CA ALA A 15 -19.10 22.07 23.41
C ALA A 15 -17.57 22.20 23.34
N ARG A 16 -16.83 21.13 23.63
CA ARG A 16 -15.36 21.12 23.67
C ARG A 16 -14.74 20.61 22.37
N MET A 17 -15.42 19.78 21.60
CA MET A 17 -14.89 19.25 20.33
C MET A 17 -15.67 19.77 19.12
N ARG A 18 -17.01 19.66 19.15
CA ARG A 18 -17.82 19.85 17.94
C ARG A 18 -18.26 21.29 17.67
N HIS A 19 -18.76 21.98 18.69
CA HIS A 19 -19.31 23.33 18.60
C HIS A 19 -18.59 24.26 19.59
N ILE A 20 -17.29 24.45 19.35
CA ILE A 20 -16.45 25.27 20.21
C ILE A 20 -16.85 26.74 20.06
N SER A 21 -17.38 27.34 21.14
CA SER A 21 -17.71 28.76 21.17
C SER A 21 -16.47 29.63 21.00
N ARG A 22 -16.62 30.88 20.54
CA ARG A 22 -15.46 31.79 20.37
C ARG A 22 -14.61 31.94 21.64
N PRO A 23 -15.20 32.15 22.85
CA PRO A 23 -14.41 32.18 24.09
C PRO A 23 -13.67 30.86 24.37
N HIS A 24 -14.32 29.71 24.19
CA HIS A 24 -13.67 28.41 24.41
C HIS A 24 -12.60 28.08 23.38
N LEU A 25 -12.75 28.57 22.15
CA LEU A 25 -11.73 28.46 21.11
C LEU A 25 -10.49 29.25 21.53
N LEU A 26 -10.67 30.52 21.89
CA LEU A 26 -9.57 31.37 22.33
C LEU A 26 -8.85 30.80 23.56
N ALA A 27 -9.59 30.32 24.55
CA ALA A 27 -9.03 29.62 25.71
C ALA A 27 -8.24 28.38 25.32
N GLY A 28 -8.82 27.53 24.46
CA GLY A 28 -8.18 26.31 23.99
C GLY A 28 -6.94 26.55 23.14
N LEU A 29 -6.80 27.73 22.53
CA LEU A 29 -5.62 28.15 21.78
C LEU A 29 -4.57 28.87 22.64
N GLY A 30 -4.79 29.03 23.95
CA GLY A 30 -3.91 29.81 24.84
C GLY A 30 -3.95 31.32 24.56
N ALA A 31 -5.08 31.80 24.04
CA ALA A 31 -5.28 33.14 23.52
C ALA A 31 -6.47 33.85 24.18
N ASP A 32 -6.72 33.60 25.46
CA ASP A 32 -7.83 34.18 26.21
C ASP A 32 -7.93 35.70 26.03
N GLY A 33 -9.10 36.16 25.57
CA GLY A 33 -9.39 37.57 25.33
C GLY A 33 -8.73 38.19 24.09
N ALA A 34 -7.98 37.44 23.28
CA ALA A 34 -7.38 37.94 22.04
C ALA A 34 -8.42 38.05 20.90
N ALA A 35 -8.17 38.95 19.94
CA ALA A 35 -8.87 38.94 18.67
C ALA A 35 -8.36 37.81 17.77
N ILE A 36 -9.21 37.31 16.87
CA ILE A 36 -8.85 36.17 16.01
C ILE A 36 -7.83 36.57 14.96
N ASP A 37 -7.89 37.81 14.49
CA ASP A 37 -6.87 38.43 13.67
C ASP A 37 -5.46 38.40 14.35
N ASP A 38 -5.38 38.54 15.69
CA ASP A 38 -4.12 38.39 16.42
C ASP A 38 -3.65 36.94 16.52
N VAL A 39 -4.59 36.01 16.69
CA VAL A 39 -4.32 34.57 16.70
C VAL A 39 -3.78 34.11 15.34
N ARG A 40 -4.46 34.47 14.24
CA ARG A 40 -4.02 34.07 12.89
C ARG A 40 -2.64 34.65 12.54
N ARG A 41 -2.35 35.90 12.92
CA ARG A 41 -1.00 36.48 12.77
C ARG A 41 0.08 35.74 13.57
N ARG A 42 -0.22 35.30 14.79
CA ARG A 42 0.72 34.47 15.58
C ARG A 42 0.97 33.13 14.90
N LEU A 43 -0.09 32.48 14.44
CA LEU A 43 0.00 31.20 13.73
C LEU A 43 0.73 31.33 12.39
N ALA A 44 0.56 32.43 11.65
CA ALA A 44 1.33 32.71 10.43
C ALA A 44 2.83 32.78 10.72
N ARG A 45 3.23 33.51 11.77
CA ARG A 45 4.62 33.56 12.22
C ARG A 45 5.14 32.20 12.68
N ARG A 46 4.32 31.44 13.40
CA ARG A 46 4.65 30.08 13.83
C ARG A 46 4.88 29.17 12.63
N ALA A 47 3.98 29.17 11.65
CA ALA A 47 4.09 28.39 10.43
C ALA A 47 5.27 28.84 9.54
N ALA A 48 5.61 30.13 9.53
CA ALA A 48 6.81 30.61 8.83
C ALA A 48 8.11 30.10 9.47
N ALA A 49 8.18 30.06 10.81
CA ALA A 49 9.35 29.56 11.54
C ALA A 49 9.41 28.02 11.62
N HIS A 50 8.25 27.37 11.68
CA HIS A 50 8.07 25.93 11.80
C HIS A 50 7.05 25.47 10.75
N PRO A 51 7.43 25.42 9.46
CA PRO A 51 6.52 25.07 8.38
C PRO A 51 5.92 23.68 8.60
N PRO A 52 4.65 23.45 8.21
CA PRO A 52 4.08 22.13 8.30
C PRO A 52 4.90 21.14 7.46
N VAL A 53 4.94 19.85 7.84
CA VAL A 53 5.73 18.88 7.04
C VAL A 53 5.12 18.69 5.66
N TRP A 54 3.80 18.88 5.54
CA TRP A 54 3.11 19.13 4.28
C TRP A 54 3.13 20.62 3.91
N ASP A 55 4.30 21.25 3.88
CA ASP A 55 4.36 22.64 3.42
C ASP A 55 3.98 22.67 1.93
N PRO A 56 2.83 23.25 1.56
CA PRO A 56 2.44 23.36 0.16
C PRO A 56 3.47 24.17 -0.64
N ARG A 57 4.29 25.02 0.01
CA ARG A 57 5.39 25.75 -0.64
C ARG A 57 6.52 24.82 -1.09
N ARG A 58 6.86 23.80 -0.31
CA ARG A 58 7.85 22.78 -0.73
C ARG A 58 7.34 21.96 -1.90
N ARG A 59 6.06 21.57 -1.85
CA ARG A 59 5.42 20.89 -3.00
C ARG A 59 5.49 21.74 -4.26
N LEU A 60 5.33 23.07 -4.16
CA LEU A 60 5.49 23.96 -5.33
C LEU A 60 6.90 23.94 -5.92
N GLU A 61 7.94 23.76 -5.11
CA GLU A 61 9.33 23.65 -5.59
C GLU A 61 9.55 22.35 -6.39
N ASP A 62 8.78 21.31 -6.10
CA ASP A 62 8.86 20.00 -6.75
C ASP A 62 8.03 19.90 -8.05
N LEU A 63 7.09 20.84 -8.29
CA LEU A 63 6.23 20.83 -9.47
C LEU A 63 6.93 21.45 -10.69
N ASP A 64 6.92 20.73 -11.81
CA ASP A 64 7.25 21.34 -13.09
C ASP A 64 6.11 22.27 -13.59
N ALA A 65 6.39 23.00 -14.67
CA ALA A 65 5.44 23.97 -15.21
C ALA A 65 4.12 23.34 -15.70
N ALA A 66 4.14 22.09 -16.17
CA ALA A 66 2.95 21.41 -16.65
C ALA A 66 2.10 20.93 -15.47
N ALA A 67 2.71 20.28 -14.48
CA ALA A 67 2.05 19.83 -13.26
C ALA A 67 1.46 21.01 -12.46
N LEU A 68 2.18 22.13 -12.38
CA LEU A 68 1.65 23.35 -11.76
C LEU A 68 0.44 23.90 -12.51
N ALA A 69 0.45 23.89 -13.85
CA ALA A 69 -0.69 24.32 -14.66
C ALA A 69 -1.92 23.42 -14.45
N GLU A 70 -1.73 22.11 -14.28
CA GLU A 70 -2.81 21.17 -13.94
C GLU A 70 -3.41 21.46 -12.56
N GLU A 71 -2.57 21.70 -11.54
CA GLU A 71 -3.02 22.08 -10.19
C GLU A 71 -3.81 23.41 -10.21
N ILE A 72 -3.35 24.41 -10.96
CA ILE A 72 -4.08 25.68 -11.13
C ILE A 72 -5.41 25.44 -11.86
N SER A 73 -5.43 24.62 -12.91
CA SER A 73 -6.65 24.29 -13.63
C SER A 73 -7.67 23.57 -12.74
N ALA A 74 -7.20 22.65 -11.89
CA ALA A 74 -8.03 21.99 -10.89
C ALA A 74 -8.60 23.00 -9.88
N ALA A 75 -7.79 23.96 -9.42
CA ALA A 75 -8.24 25.04 -8.55
C ALA A 75 -9.28 25.96 -9.21
N ASP A 76 -9.10 26.30 -10.48
CA ASP A 76 -10.03 27.13 -11.26
C ASP A 76 -11.41 26.47 -11.37
N ALA A 77 -11.46 25.15 -11.57
CA ALA A 77 -12.71 24.39 -11.56
C ALA A 77 -13.47 24.49 -10.22
N LEU A 78 -12.75 24.67 -9.11
CA LEU A 78 -13.32 24.81 -7.77
C LEU A 78 -13.88 26.22 -7.49
N LEU A 79 -13.49 27.24 -8.28
CA LEU A 79 -13.97 28.61 -8.09
C LEU A 79 -15.49 28.73 -8.26
N THR A 80 -16.08 27.91 -9.15
CA THR A 80 -17.53 27.93 -9.44
C THR A 80 -18.27 26.68 -8.97
N ARG A 81 -17.54 25.62 -8.58
CA ARG A 81 -18.12 24.38 -8.06
C ARG A 81 -19.02 24.65 -6.85
N ARG A 82 -20.16 23.97 -6.80
CA ARG A 82 -20.99 23.78 -5.61
C ARG A 82 -20.91 22.33 -5.20
N THR A 83 -20.80 22.08 -3.89
CA THR A 83 -20.68 20.73 -3.34
C THR A 83 -21.85 20.49 -2.40
N ASP A 84 -22.62 19.45 -2.68
CA ASP A 84 -23.61 18.94 -1.74
C ASP A 84 -22.93 17.91 -0.82
N PHE A 85 -22.65 18.35 0.40
CA PHE A 85 -22.00 17.56 1.44
C PHE A 85 -22.91 16.51 2.08
N LEU A 86 -24.22 16.52 1.76
CA LEU A 86 -25.20 15.55 2.24
C LEU A 86 -25.63 14.60 1.12
N SER A 87 -25.02 14.71 -0.07
CA SER A 87 -25.46 13.97 -1.24
C SER A 87 -25.30 12.46 -1.02
N PRO A 88 -26.39 11.68 -1.19
CA PRO A 88 -26.32 10.21 -1.17
C PRO A 88 -25.68 9.64 -2.45
N GLN A 89 -25.28 10.49 -3.41
CA GLN A 89 -24.64 10.06 -4.66
C GLN A 89 -23.16 9.75 -4.47
N ALA A 90 -22.55 10.19 -3.37
CA ALA A 90 -21.27 9.66 -2.96
C ALA A 90 -21.50 8.22 -2.51
N ALA A 91 -20.97 7.24 -3.26
CA ALA A 91 -20.99 5.84 -2.84
C ALA A 91 -20.36 5.69 -1.43
N ARG A 92 -20.58 4.54 -0.77
CA ARG A 92 -20.32 4.35 0.67
C ARG A 92 -18.93 4.81 1.09
N SER A 93 -17.87 4.42 0.38
CA SER A 93 -16.50 4.88 0.64
C SER A 93 -16.23 6.32 0.17
N GLY A 94 -16.86 6.71 -0.94
CA GLY A 94 -16.80 8.06 -1.50
C GLY A 94 -17.33 9.15 -0.56
N LEU A 95 -18.33 8.84 0.28
CA LEU A 95 -18.86 9.78 1.27
C LEU A 95 -17.79 10.18 2.29
N TYR A 96 -17.08 9.22 2.87
CA TYR A 96 -15.98 9.50 3.79
C TYR A 96 -14.87 10.30 3.10
N GLY A 97 -14.49 9.89 1.89
CA GLY A 97 -13.48 10.59 1.08
C GLY A 97 -13.82 12.06 0.79
N LEU A 98 -15.10 12.37 0.54
CA LEU A 98 -15.58 13.75 0.35
C LEU A 98 -15.30 14.62 1.59
N HIS A 99 -15.51 14.05 2.78
CA HIS A 99 -15.35 14.73 4.07
C HIS A 99 -13.91 14.73 4.61
N TYR A 100 -12.95 14.15 3.90
CA TYR A 100 -11.53 14.44 4.11
C TYR A 100 -11.15 15.83 3.59
N LEU A 101 -11.97 16.40 2.70
CA LEU A 101 -11.76 17.71 2.05
C LEU A 101 -10.48 17.82 1.21
N GLY A 102 -9.73 16.72 1.02
CA GLY A 102 -8.46 16.73 0.28
C GLY A 102 -8.57 17.26 -1.16
N TRP A 103 -9.76 17.15 -1.77
CA TRP A 103 -10.07 17.72 -3.09
C TRP A 103 -9.98 19.25 -3.14
N MET A 104 -9.94 19.94 -1.99
CA MET A 104 -9.73 21.41 -1.91
C MET A 104 -8.25 21.81 -1.96
N ARG A 105 -7.30 20.86 -1.89
CA ARG A 105 -5.85 21.13 -1.88
C ARG A 105 -5.36 21.99 -3.05
N PRO A 106 -5.86 21.86 -4.29
CA PRO A 106 -5.44 22.73 -5.40
C PRO A 106 -5.64 24.23 -5.12
N LEU A 107 -6.65 24.62 -4.32
CA LEU A 107 -6.87 26.03 -3.95
C LEU A 107 -5.71 26.60 -3.12
N ILE A 108 -5.11 25.79 -2.25
CA ILE A 108 -3.94 26.18 -1.45
C ILE A 108 -2.73 26.35 -2.37
N THR A 109 -2.48 25.35 -3.24
CA THR A 109 -1.39 25.37 -4.22
C THR A 109 -1.47 26.58 -5.13
N ALA A 110 -2.64 26.83 -5.74
CA ALA A 110 -2.85 27.93 -6.68
C ALA A 110 -2.72 29.30 -6.02
N HIS A 111 -3.23 29.47 -4.79
CA HIS A 111 -3.05 30.71 -4.03
C HIS A 111 -1.57 31.02 -3.79
N LEU A 112 -0.79 30.04 -3.32
CA LEU A 112 0.63 30.22 -3.05
C LEU A 112 1.46 30.46 -4.31
N ALA A 113 1.08 29.83 -5.43
CA ALA A 113 1.78 30.00 -6.70
C ALA A 113 1.51 31.37 -7.36
N THR A 114 0.31 31.92 -7.19
CA THR A 114 -0.16 33.09 -7.96
C THR A 114 -0.31 34.36 -7.12
N GLY A 115 -0.50 34.23 -5.80
CA GLY A 115 -0.93 35.31 -4.92
C GLY A 115 -2.39 35.74 -5.14
N ASP A 116 -3.18 34.99 -5.91
CA ASP A 116 -4.57 35.34 -6.22
C ASP A 116 -5.50 34.96 -5.05
N ASP A 117 -6.10 35.98 -4.44
CA ASP A 117 -7.03 35.85 -3.31
C ASP A 117 -8.35 35.16 -3.67
N ARG A 118 -8.69 35.01 -4.97
CA ARG A 118 -9.89 34.26 -5.38
C ARG A 118 -9.86 32.81 -4.92
N TYR A 119 -8.68 32.20 -4.82
CA TYR A 119 -8.53 30.83 -4.34
C TYR A 119 -8.75 30.72 -2.82
N ALA A 120 -8.29 31.69 -2.04
CA ALA A 120 -8.57 31.78 -0.60
C ALA A 120 -10.07 31.99 -0.35
N ALA A 121 -10.72 32.90 -1.09
CA ALA A 121 -12.16 33.12 -1.02
C ALA A 121 -12.98 31.88 -1.40
N ALA A 122 -12.52 31.11 -2.39
CA ALA A 122 -13.16 29.85 -2.78
C ALA A 122 -12.97 28.77 -1.71
N PHE A 123 -11.80 28.68 -1.09
CA PHE A 123 -11.55 27.77 0.04
C PHE A 123 -12.50 28.08 1.20
N ALA A 124 -12.58 29.36 1.60
CA ALA A 124 -13.46 29.81 2.67
C ALA A 124 -14.92 29.41 2.42
N ARG A 125 -15.42 29.67 1.21
CA ARG A 125 -16.78 29.30 0.81
C ARG A 125 -17.05 27.80 0.91
N HIS A 126 -16.18 26.96 0.35
CA HIS A 126 -16.34 25.51 0.42
C HIS A 126 -16.25 24.98 1.85
N PHE A 127 -15.35 25.55 2.65
CA PHE A 127 -15.19 25.17 4.05
C PHE A 127 -16.40 25.58 4.89
N ASP A 128 -16.94 26.78 4.70
CA ASP A 128 -18.13 27.25 5.42
C ASP A 128 -19.38 26.43 5.03
N ASP A 129 -19.56 26.13 3.75
CA ASP A 129 -20.63 25.25 3.26
C ASP A 129 -20.53 23.85 3.91
N TRP A 130 -19.32 23.29 4.01
CA TRP A 130 -19.08 22.02 4.72
C TRP A 130 -19.34 22.15 6.23
N TYR A 131 -18.79 23.18 6.88
CA TYR A 131 -18.90 23.38 8.32
C TYR A 131 -20.35 23.50 8.77
N ALA A 132 -21.19 24.20 7.98
CA ALA A 132 -22.62 24.36 8.24
C ALA A 132 -23.44 23.07 8.05
N SER A 133 -22.95 22.11 7.26
CA SER A 133 -23.69 20.89 6.90
C SER A 133 -23.19 19.63 7.58
N ARG A 134 -21.92 19.59 8.03
CA ARG A 134 -21.24 18.40 8.56
C ARG A 134 -22.02 17.64 9.64
N ASP A 135 -22.82 18.35 10.41
CA ASP A 135 -23.57 17.80 11.53
C ASP A 135 -24.80 16.98 11.14
N HIS A 136 -25.18 17.09 9.88
CA HIS A 136 -26.27 16.35 9.26
C HIS A 136 -25.78 15.16 8.42
N VAL A 137 -24.46 14.95 8.35
CA VAL A 137 -23.88 13.83 7.62
C VAL A 137 -24.16 12.54 8.36
N VAL A 138 -24.69 11.55 7.65
CA VAL A 138 -24.98 10.22 8.18
C VAL A 138 -24.26 9.19 7.32
N GLY A 139 -23.39 8.39 7.93
CA GLY A 139 -22.70 7.29 7.25
C GLY A 139 -23.42 5.96 7.41
N ASP A 140 -23.08 5.02 6.53
CA ASP A 140 -23.69 3.68 6.52
C ASP A 140 -23.10 2.73 7.58
N TRP A 141 -22.00 3.09 8.25
CA TRP A 141 -21.26 2.20 9.15
C TRP A 141 -21.77 2.43 10.58
N PRO A 142 -22.46 1.45 11.19
CA PRO A 142 -23.04 1.65 12.51
C PRO A 142 -21.98 2.01 13.55
N GLY A 143 -22.11 3.20 14.15
CA GLY A 143 -21.22 3.66 15.21
C GLY A 143 -19.94 4.34 14.75
N LEU A 144 -19.70 4.47 13.43
CA LEU A 144 -18.58 5.26 12.89
C LEU A 144 -19.07 6.65 12.48
N ASP A 145 -18.45 7.70 13.02
CA ASP A 145 -18.80 9.09 12.69
C ASP A 145 -18.04 9.53 11.42
N VAL A 146 -18.76 9.81 10.34
CA VAL A 146 -18.15 10.20 9.04
C VAL A 146 -17.23 11.41 9.17
N VAL A 147 -17.60 12.35 10.06
CA VAL A 147 -16.78 13.52 10.32
C VAL A 147 -15.68 13.09 11.28
N TRP A 148 -16.00 12.72 12.50
CA TRP A 148 -15.04 12.72 13.61
C TRP A 148 -14.17 11.49 13.74
N TYR A 149 -14.41 10.40 13.00
CA TYR A 149 -13.58 9.21 13.13
C TYR A 149 -12.10 9.42 12.74
N SER A 150 -11.24 8.46 13.07
CA SER A 150 -9.80 8.71 13.24
C SER A 150 -9.09 9.07 11.95
N LEU A 151 -9.39 8.28 10.91
CA LEU A 151 -8.87 8.56 9.58
C LEU A 151 -9.43 9.89 9.04
N GLY A 152 -10.68 10.24 9.35
CA GLY A 152 -11.29 11.50 8.94
C GLY A 152 -10.65 12.73 9.60
N VAL A 153 -10.37 12.65 10.90
CA VAL A 153 -9.67 13.71 11.67
C VAL A 153 -8.26 13.92 11.13
N TRP A 154 -7.50 12.83 10.97
CA TRP A 154 -6.19 12.87 10.34
C TRP A 154 -6.26 13.50 8.94
N ALA A 155 -7.09 12.94 8.05
CA ALA A 155 -7.16 13.33 6.64
C ALA A 155 -7.48 14.81 6.46
N ARG A 156 -8.42 15.35 7.25
CA ARG A 156 -8.73 16.78 7.23
C ARG A 156 -7.60 17.64 7.78
N ALA A 157 -6.94 17.24 8.86
CA ALA A 157 -5.82 18.00 9.41
C ALA A 157 -4.68 18.16 8.38
N THR A 158 -4.47 17.14 7.52
CA THR A 158 -3.52 17.21 6.38
C THR A 158 -3.81 18.32 5.36
N LEU A 159 -5.03 18.84 5.34
CA LEU A 159 -5.45 19.97 4.52
C LEU A 159 -5.47 21.26 5.33
N LEU A 160 -6.08 21.23 6.52
CA LEU A 160 -6.36 22.41 7.32
C LEU A 160 -5.10 23.03 7.91
N VAL A 161 -4.11 22.23 8.32
CA VAL A 161 -2.83 22.75 8.82
C VAL A 161 -2.09 23.55 7.72
N PRO A 162 -1.90 23.02 6.50
CA PRO A 162 -1.44 23.81 5.36
C PRO A 162 -2.28 25.05 5.03
N ALA A 163 -3.61 24.94 5.12
CA ALA A 163 -4.50 26.07 4.84
C ALA A 163 -4.31 27.22 5.84
N VAL A 164 -4.11 26.92 7.13
CA VAL A 164 -3.74 27.93 8.14
C VAL A 164 -2.43 28.62 7.73
N ALA A 165 -1.40 27.85 7.37
CA ALA A 165 -0.11 28.41 6.96
C ALA A 165 -0.18 29.27 5.68
N ALA A 166 -1.05 28.91 4.74
CA ALA A 166 -1.19 29.60 3.47
C ALA A 166 -2.08 30.85 3.53
N PHE A 167 -3.16 30.81 4.32
CA PHE A 167 -4.22 31.83 4.29
C PHE A 167 -4.26 32.73 5.53
N ALA A 168 -3.44 32.49 6.56
CA ALA A 168 -3.53 33.24 7.82
C ALA A 168 -3.35 34.77 7.66
N GLU A 169 -2.69 35.23 6.59
CA GLU A 169 -2.50 36.65 6.29
C GLU A 169 -3.36 37.16 5.12
N SER A 170 -4.20 36.31 4.51
CA SER A 170 -5.10 36.72 3.42
C SER A 170 -6.39 37.32 4.00
N ASP A 171 -6.74 38.52 3.54
CA ASP A 171 -8.02 39.16 3.90
C ASP A 171 -9.22 38.51 3.19
N ALA A 172 -8.97 37.72 2.15
CA ALA A 172 -9.99 36.91 1.49
C ALA A 172 -10.36 35.64 2.29
N MET A 173 -9.65 35.37 3.40
CA MET A 173 -10.00 34.36 4.40
C MET A 173 -10.62 35.04 5.64
N PRO A 174 -11.96 35.06 5.77
CA PRO A 174 -12.63 35.76 6.87
C PRO A 174 -12.24 35.22 8.25
N ASP A 175 -12.24 36.09 9.27
CA ASP A 175 -11.94 35.71 10.65
C ASP A 175 -12.88 34.64 11.21
N ASP A 176 -14.14 34.62 10.78
CA ASP A 176 -15.11 33.60 11.20
C ASP A 176 -14.81 32.23 10.58
N THR A 177 -14.47 32.20 9.29
CA THR A 177 -14.00 30.99 8.60
C THR A 177 -12.71 30.47 9.23
N MET A 178 -11.73 31.36 9.49
CA MET A 178 -10.48 30.98 10.17
C MET A 178 -10.74 30.42 11.57
N ALA A 179 -11.66 31.01 12.33
CA ALA A 179 -12.07 30.48 13.63
C ALA A 179 -12.71 29.09 13.51
N ALA A 180 -13.52 28.85 12.48
CA ALA A 180 -14.12 27.55 12.21
C ALA A 180 -13.07 26.49 11.82
N VAL A 181 -12.05 26.86 11.05
CA VAL A 181 -10.88 26.00 10.76
C VAL A 181 -10.13 25.64 12.05
N LEU A 182 -9.80 26.63 12.87
CA LEU A 182 -9.08 26.42 14.14
C LEU A 182 -9.93 25.60 15.14
N ALA A 183 -11.23 25.82 15.19
CA ALA A 183 -12.14 25.01 16.01
C ALA A 183 -12.17 23.55 15.55
N THR A 184 -12.13 23.32 14.23
CA THR A 184 -12.08 21.96 13.67
C THR A 184 -10.77 21.25 14.02
N LEU A 185 -9.63 21.95 13.93
CA LEU A 185 -8.32 21.42 14.34
C LEU A 185 -8.24 21.15 15.85
N LEU A 186 -8.68 22.09 16.68
CA LEU A 186 -8.70 21.95 18.14
C LEU A 186 -9.62 20.81 18.58
N GLY A 187 -10.81 20.70 18.00
CA GLY A 187 -11.73 19.60 18.25
C GLY A 187 -11.14 18.26 17.83
N GLY A 188 -10.49 18.21 16.67
CA GLY A 188 -9.80 17.02 16.16
C GLY A 188 -8.64 16.57 17.04
N ALA A 189 -7.84 17.51 17.57
CA ALA A 189 -6.74 17.19 18.49
C ALA A 189 -7.24 16.59 19.80
N ARG A 190 -8.29 17.18 20.39
CA ARG A 190 -8.94 16.66 21.59
C ARG A 190 -9.54 15.29 21.36
N TRP A 191 -10.18 15.11 20.20
CA TRP A 191 -10.72 13.82 19.79
C TRP A 191 -9.61 12.77 19.66
N ALA A 192 -8.55 13.04 18.90
CA ALA A 192 -7.43 12.12 18.69
C ALA A 192 -6.72 11.74 20.01
N ALA A 193 -6.69 12.66 20.97
CA ALA A 193 -6.11 12.41 22.29
C ALA A 193 -6.97 11.49 23.19
N GLU A 194 -8.28 11.38 22.92
CA GLU A 194 -9.27 10.76 23.81
C GLU A 194 -10.06 9.61 23.17
N GLU A 195 -9.88 9.40 21.87
CA GLU A 195 -10.65 8.46 21.06
C GLU A 195 -10.64 7.04 21.63
N HIS A 196 -9.48 6.62 22.13
CA HIS A 196 -9.20 5.23 22.45
C HIS A 196 -8.70 5.05 23.88
N ASP A 197 -9.48 4.30 24.68
CA ASP A 197 -9.05 3.85 26.02
C ASP A 197 -8.03 2.69 25.94
N ALA A 198 -7.94 2.02 24.79
CA ALA A 198 -7.08 0.86 24.54
C ALA A 198 -6.41 0.96 23.18
N PHE A 199 -5.34 0.20 22.99
CA PHE A 199 -4.67 0.11 21.69
C PHE A 199 -5.62 -0.42 20.61
N ARG A 200 -5.60 0.23 19.45
CA ARG A 200 -6.34 -0.21 18.27
C ARG A 200 -5.35 -0.45 17.13
N PRO A 201 -5.17 -1.70 16.68
CA PRO A 201 -4.22 -2.00 15.62
C PRO A 201 -4.64 -1.40 14.27
N GLY A 202 -3.67 -1.22 13.40
CA GLY A 202 -3.85 -0.79 12.02
C GLY A 202 -3.63 0.71 11.80
N ASN A 203 -3.84 1.12 10.56
CA ASN A 203 -3.36 2.41 10.08
C ASN A 203 -4.05 3.63 10.69
N TRP A 204 -5.32 3.54 11.08
CA TRP A 204 -6.12 4.71 11.50
C TRP A 204 -5.59 5.39 12.77
N GLN A 205 -5.38 4.63 13.85
CA GLN A 205 -4.90 5.20 15.13
C GLN A 205 -3.46 5.71 14.98
N LEU A 206 -2.64 5.01 14.18
CA LEU A 206 -1.25 5.39 13.91
C LEU A 206 -1.17 6.75 13.20
N VAL A 207 -1.88 6.90 12.07
CA VAL A 207 -1.83 8.15 11.31
C VAL A 207 -2.41 9.32 12.10
N CYS A 208 -3.46 9.08 12.88
CA CYS A 208 -4.09 10.08 13.74
C CYS A 208 -3.15 10.51 14.88
N ALA A 209 -2.46 9.58 15.53
CA ALA A 209 -1.45 9.89 16.55
C ALA A 209 -0.26 10.68 15.98
N GLY A 210 0.17 10.36 14.75
CA GLY A 210 1.20 11.11 14.03
C GLY A 210 0.82 12.56 13.81
N GLU A 211 -0.42 12.79 13.38
CA GLU A 211 -0.93 14.14 13.12
C GLU A 211 -1.26 14.92 14.40
N LEU A 212 -1.59 14.24 15.50
CA LEU A 212 -1.74 14.89 16.81
C LEU A 212 -0.45 15.62 17.22
N LEU A 213 0.73 15.04 16.96
CA LEU A 213 2.01 15.71 17.21
C LEU A 213 2.19 16.96 16.34
N HIS A 214 1.72 16.91 15.10
CA HIS A 214 1.79 18.02 14.16
C HIS A 214 0.87 19.17 14.57
N VAL A 215 -0.37 18.88 14.92
CA VAL A 215 -1.32 19.88 15.44
C VAL A 215 -0.83 20.47 16.75
N ALA A 216 -0.24 19.67 17.65
CA ALA A 216 0.39 20.18 18.87
C ALA A 216 1.57 21.13 18.59
N GLY A 217 2.33 20.89 17.52
CA GLY A 217 3.41 21.78 17.07
C GLY A 217 2.91 23.11 16.49
N LEU A 218 1.77 23.10 15.79
CA LEU A 218 1.11 24.31 15.28
C LEU A 218 0.47 25.10 16.43
N LEU A 219 -0.40 24.44 17.20
CA LEU A 219 -1.14 24.99 18.34
C LEU A 219 -0.32 24.93 19.64
N HIS A 220 0.97 25.25 19.57
CA HIS A 220 1.92 25.11 20.67
C HIS A 220 1.62 25.96 21.91
N GLU A 221 0.83 27.03 21.76
CA GLU A 221 0.36 27.88 22.87
C GLU A 221 -0.87 27.28 23.59
N ALA A 222 -1.52 26.26 23.02
CA ALA A 222 -2.67 25.61 23.62
C ALA A 222 -2.29 24.98 24.97
N PRO A 223 -3.07 25.20 26.05
CA PRO A 223 -2.80 24.60 27.36
C PRO A 223 -2.77 23.06 27.35
N GLU A 224 -3.49 22.45 26.41
CA GLU A 224 -3.58 20.99 26.24
C GLU A 224 -2.44 20.42 25.36
N ALA A 225 -1.64 21.24 24.68
CA ALA A 225 -0.60 20.76 23.76
C ALA A 225 0.43 19.80 24.40
N PRO A 226 0.92 20.02 25.64
CA PRO A 226 1.83 19.06 26.27
C PRO A 226 1.22 17.66 26.44
N LEU A 227 -0.07 17.57 26.75
CA LEU A 227 -0.79 16.28 26.84
C LEU A 227 -0.89 15.62 25.46
N TRP A 228 -1.20 16.39 24.42
CA TRP A 228 -1.27 15.87 23.04
C TRP A 228 0.08 15.31 22.58
N VAL A 229 1.19 15.96 22.93
CA VAL A 229 2.55 15.48 22.64
C VAL A 229 2.83 14.16 23.36
N GLU A 230 2.49 14.07 24.65
CA GLU A 230 2.65 12.83 25.42
C GLU A 230 1.83 11.68 24.83
N THR A 231 0.54 11.91 24.55
CA THR A 231 -0.36 10.92 23.97
C THR A 231 0.09 10.48 22.59
N GLY A 232 0.39 11.41 21.68
CA GLY A 232 0.86 11.11 20.33
C GLY A 232 2.14 10.29 20.34
N ARG A 233 3.12 10.67 21.17
CA ARG A 233 4.36 9.90 21.35
C ARG A 233 4.09 8.49 21.87
N ALA A 234 3.28 8.36 22.92
CA ALA A 234 2.98 7.07 23.54
C ALA A 234 2.32 6.11 22.55
N ARG A 235 1.34 6.60 21.78
CA ARG A 235 0.64 5.82 20.75
C ARG A 235 1.55 5.42 19.60
N LEU A 236 2.37 6.33 19.07
CA LEU A 236 3.29 5.99 17.99
C LEU A 236 4.33 4.93 18.40
N VAL A 237 4.86 5.02 19.63
CA VAL A 237 5.76 3.98 20.16
C VAL A 237 5.01 2.65 20.28
N GLU A 238 3.80 2.67 20.85
CA GLU A 238 2.99 1.45 20.97
C GLU A 238 2.67 0.82 19.59
N HIS A 239 2.40 1.61 18.55
CA HIS A 239 2.24 1.12 17.18
C HIS A 239 3.53 0.54 16.61
N LEU A 240 4.67 1.20 16.81
CA LEU A 240 5.98 0.68 16.38
C LEU A 240 6.34 -0.66 17.05
N ASP A 241 5.80 -0.91 18.25
CA ASP A 241 5.96 -2.17 18.98
C ASP A 241 4.99 -3.28 18.53
N ARG A 242 3.79 -2.92 18.04
CA ARG A 242 2.66 -3.86 17.91
C ARG A 242 2.06 -4.02 16.51
N ASP A 243 2.13 -2.99 15.68
CA ASP A 243 1.57 -2.98 14.33
C ASP A 243 2.61 -3.23 13.24
N PHE A 244 3.84 -3.54 13.64
CA PHE A 244 4.89 -3.95 12.73
C PHE A 244 5.46 -5.27 13.18
N TYR A 245 5.67 -6.14 12.20
CA TYR A 245 6.43 -7.36 12.36
C TYR A 245 7.91 -7.02 12.61
N ALA A 246 8.67 -7.96 13.18
CA ALA A 246 10.09 -7.73 13.50
C ALA A 246 10.95 -7.49 12.24
N ASP A 247 10.53 -7.98 11.08
CA ASP A 247 11.12 -7.69 9.77
C ASP A 247 10.75 -6.32 9.18
N GLY A 248 9.92 -5.53 9.88
CA GLY A 248 9.48 -4.20 9.49
C GLY A 248 8.18 -4.15 8.68
N GLY A 249 7.60 -5.29 8.30
CA GLY A 249 6.31 -5.29 7.60
C GLY A 249 5.19 -4.73 8.48
N HIS A 250 4.31 -3.90 7.92
CA HIS A 250 3.13 -3.45 8.66
C HIS A 250 2.14 -4.61 8.80
N LEU A 251 1.44 -4.68 9.93
CA LEU A 251 0.51 -5.74 10.32
C LEU A 251 -0.49 -6.07 9.21
N GLU A 252 -0.97 -5.06 8.49
CA GLU A 252 -2.00 -5.21 7.45
C GLU A 252 -1.49 -5.88 6.17
N ARG A 253 -0.17 -5.99 5.99
CA ARG A 253 0.48 -6.66 4.84
C ARG A 253 0.09 -6.09 3.46
N SER A 254 -0.51 -4.91 3.44
CA SER A 254 -0.76 -4.10 2.24
C SER A 254 0.35 -3.05 2.10
N PRO A 255 1.14 -3.07 1.01
CA PRO A 255 2.19 -2.09 0.77
C PRO A 255 1.70 -0.64 0.78
N GLY A 256 0.49 -0.37 0.30
CA GLY A 256 -0.12 0.95 0.29
C GLY A 256 -0.40 1.45 1.71
N TYR A 257 -0.96 0.60 2.57
CA TYR A 257 -1.16 0.93 3.98
C TYR A 257 0.15 0.99 4.76
N HIS A 258 1.13 0.14 4.42
CA HIS A 258 2.48 0.26 4.95
C HIS A 258 3.08 1.63 4.60
N ALA A 259 2.99 2.05 3.33
CA ALA A 259 3.51 3.35 2.88
C ALA A 259 2.80 4.51 3.56
N LEU A 260 1.47 4.44 3.74
CA LEU A 260 0.68 5.40 4.50
C LEU A 260 1.20 5.56 5.94
N CYS A 261 1.35 4.44 6.66
CA CYS A 261 1.86 4.43 8.03
C CYS A 261 3.30 4.95 8.11
N LEU A 262 4.17 4.53 7.18
CA LEU A 262 5.56 4.97 7.14
C LEU A 262 5.67 6.47 6.89
N GLU A 263 4.86 7.02 5.99
CA GLU A 263 4.84 8.44 5.69
C GLU A 263 4.36 9.26 6.91
N ALA A 264 3.36 8.76 7.66
CA ALA A 264 2.92 9.36 8.92
C ALA A 264 4.02 9.30 9.99
N LEU A 265 4.74 8.17 10.11
CA LEU A 265 5.89 8.03 11.01
C LEU A 265 7.02 9.00 10.64
N GLN A 266 7.37 9.12 9.36
CA GLN A 266 8.39 10.05 8.88
C GLN A 266 8.05 11.50 9.26
N ARG A 267 6.80 11.89 9.05
CA ARG A 267 6.30 13.22 9.45
C ARG A 267 6.40 13.42 10.94
N ALA A 268 5.88 12.47 11.71
CA ALA A 268 5.90 12.51 13.15
C ALA A 268 7.34 12.63 13.66
N ALA A 269 8.30 11.88 13.11
CA ALA A 269 9.71 11.95 13.50
C ALA A 269 10.31 13.35 13.26
N VAL A 270 10.02 13.98 12.11
CA VAL A 270 10.49 15.34 11.81
C VAL A 270 9.89 16.37 12.77
N VAL A 271 8.57 16.35 12.97
CA VAL A 271 7.87 17.27 13.89
C VAL A 271 8.33 17.05 15.33
N ALA A 272 8.35 15.79 15.79
CA ALA A 272 8.73 15.41 17.14
C ALA A 272 10.13 15.93 17.50
N ARG A 273 11.09 15.80 16.56
CA ARG A 273 12.46 16.27 16.77
C ARG A 273 12.53 17.80 16.76
N ARG A 274 11.89 18.45 15.79
CA ARG A 274 11.95 19.91 15.60
C ARG A 274 11.22 20.69 16.68
N ASP A 275 10.01 20.26 17.01
CA ASP A 275 9.06 21.05 17.81
C ASP A 275 8.97 20.58 19.26
N HIS A 276 9.27 19.31 19.53
CA HIS A 276 9.00 18.68 20.83
C HIS A 276 10.25 18.07 21.50
N GLY A 277 11.42 18.07 20.84
CA GLY A 277 12.65 17.49 21.38
C GLY A 277 12.62 15.97 21.56
N LEU A 278 11.79 15.28 20.78
CA LEU A 278 11.58 13.83 20.83
C LEU A 278 12.20 13.14 19.60
N ASP A 279 12.70 11.92 19.75
CA ASP A 279 13.27 11.14 18.63
C ASP A 279 12.51 9.83 18.41
N ILE A 280 11.43 9.90 17.63
CA ILE A 280 10.64 8.72 17.24
C ILE A 280 11.46 7.77 16.36
N ALA A 281 12.36 8.32 15.54
CA ALA A 281 13.18 7.55 14.60
C ALA A 281 14.25 6.68 15.29
N ALA A 282 14.48 6.87 16.59
CA ALA A 282 15.37 6.01 17.38
C ALA A 282 14.79 4.60 17.60
N HIS A 283 13.49 4.40 17.36
CA HIS A 283 12.88 3.08 17.45
C HIS A 283 13.37 2.16 16.33
N PRO A 284 13.86 0.93 16.61
CA PRO A 284 14.42 0.04 15.59
C PRO A 284 13.43 -0.30 14.47
N THR A 285 12.14 -0.47 14.79
CA THR A 285 11.07 -0.68 13.80
C THR A 285 11.00 0.44 12.76
N PHE A 286 11.34 1.69 13.11
CA PHE A 286 11.34 2.78 12.16
C PHE A 286 12.32 2.51 11.02
N HIS A 287 13.53 2.01 11.32
CA HIS A 287 14.50 1.58 10.31
C HIS A 287 14.01 0.34 9.56
N ALA A 288 13.52 -0.67 10.28
CA ALA A 288 13.04 -1.93 9.70
C ALA A 288 11.90 -1.69 8.68
N ALA A 289 10.97 -0.78 8.97
CA ALA A 289 9.86 -0.46 8.07
C ALA A 289 10.35 0.08 6.71
N HIS A 290 11.37 0.93 6.68
CA HIS A 290 11.97 1.35 5.41
C HIS A 290 12.64 0.18 4.69
N ARG A 291 13.37 -0.66 5.43
CA ARG A 291 14.04 -1.83 4.84
C ARG A 291 13.04 -2.82 4.25
N TRP A 292 11.89 -3.02 4.87
CA TRP A 292 10.83 -3.87 4.34
C TRP A 292 10.38 -3.41 2.95
N LEU A 293 10.13 -2.11 2.75
CA LEU A 293 9.81 -1.57 1.41
C LEU A 293 10.94 -1.77 0.40
N ALA A 294 12.19 -1.54 0.82
CA ALA A 294 13.35 -1.73 -0.05
C ALA A 294 13.49 -3.20 -0.48
N GLU A 295 13.22 -4.16 0.41
CA GLU A 295 13.23 -5.59 0.10
C GLU A 295 12.04 -6.01 -0.78
N MET A 296 10.87 -5.40 -0.61
CA MET A 296 9.69 -5.74 -1.41
C MET A 296 9.68 -5.09 -2.81
N ALA A 297 10.60 -4.15 -3.07
CA ALA A 297 10.71 -3.47 -4.35
C ALA A 297 11.29 -4.40 -5.43
N THR A 298 10.65 -4.41 -6.59
CA THR A 298 11.21 -5.00 -7.81
C THR A 298 12.44 -4.22 -8.27
N PRO A 299 13.32 -4.81 -9.11
CA PRO A 299 14.42 -4.09 -9.73
C PRO A 299 13.97 -2.86 -10.56
N ALA A 300 12.71 -2.85 -11.01
CA ALA A 300 12.07 -1.73 -11.70
C ALA A 300 11.62 -0.59 -10.76
N GLY A 301 11.82 -0.73 -9.45
CA GLY A 301 11.57 0.33 -8.47
C GLY A 301 10.11 0.44 -7.99
N TRP A 302 9.25 -0.53 -8.28
CA TRP A 302 7.89 -0.61 -7.75
C TRP A 302 7.72 -1.82 -6.83
N VAL A 303 6.86 -1.71 -5.83
CA VAL A 303 6.42 -2.78 -4.93
C VAL A 303 5.08 -3.32 -5.46
N PRO A 304 4.89 -4.64 -5.59
CA PRO A 304 3.65 -5.19 -6.10
C PRO A 304 2.42 -4.79 -5.27
N PRO A 305 1.24 -4.67 -5.90
CA PRO A 305 0.03 -4.18 -5.25
C PRO A 305 -0.64 -5.24 -4.36
N TRP A 306 0.10 -5.81 -3.41
CA TRP A 306 -0.39 -6.91 -2.56
C TRP A 306 -1.60 -6.52 -1.73
N GLN A 307 -2.59 -7.43 -1.63
CA GLN A 307 -3.77 -7.22 -0.78
C GLN A 307 -4.55 -5.96 -1.24
N ASP A 308 -5.23 -5.25 -0.33
CA ASP A 308 -5.80 -3.94 -0.63
C ASP A 308 -4.73 -2.86 -0.74
N SER A 309 -3.95 -2.91 -1.81
CA SER A 309 -2.89 -1.96 -2.10
C SER A 309 -2.96 -1.45 -3.53
N GLY A 310 -2.56 -0.19 -3.70
CA GLY A 310 -2.07 0.31 -4.97
C GLY A 310 -0.65 -0.22 -5.26
N THR A 311 -0.14 -0.04 -6.48
CA THR A 311 1.32 -0.16 -6.69
C THR A 311 2.03 0.98 -5.96
N VAL A 312 3.12 0.66 -5.23
CA VAL A 312 3.91 1.65 -4.49
C VAL A 312 5.27 1.86 -5.16
N TRP A 313 5.68 3.12 -5.34
CA TRP A 313 7.04 3.50 -5.74
C TRP A 313 7.78 4.04 -4.50
N PRO A 314 8.59 3.23 -3.81
CA PRO A 314 9.12 3.61 -2.50
C PRO A 314 10.27 4.63 -2.58
N GLY A 315 10.80 4.96 -3.76
CA GLY A 315 12.01 5.78 -3.93
C GLY A 315 12.01 7.08 -3.11
N GLU A 316 10.94 7.87 -3.19
CA GLU A 316 10.83 9.10 -2.40
C GLU A 316 10.74 8.83 -0.89
N ALA A 317 9.96 7.82 -0.50
CA ALA A 317 9.84 7.43 0.90
C ALA A 317 11.18 6.98 1.47
N LEU A 318 11.96 6.20 0.72
CA LEU A 318 13.30 5.75 1.15
C LEU A 318 14.30 6.91 1.21
N ALA A 319 14.28 7.82 0.23
CA ALA A 319 15.11 9.02 0.24
C ALA A 319 14.81 9.93 1.45
N ARG A 320 13.51 10.13 1.77
CA ARG A 320 13.11 10.82 3.00
C ARG A 320 13.62 10.10 4.25
N GLY A 321 13.52 8.76 4.27
CA GLY A 321 14.05 7.92 5.34
C GLY A 321 15.55 8.14 5.56
N ALA A 322 16.35 8.18 4.49
CA ALA A 322 17.78 8.43 4.55
C ALA A 322 18.13 9.83 5.08
N GLY A 323 17.29 10.84 4.78
CA GLY A 323 17.40 12.18 5.36
C GLY A 323 17.10 12.21 6.87
N ILE A 324 16.18 11.37 7.34
CA ILE A 324 15.82 11.25 8.77
C ILE A 324 16.86 10.42 9.54
N LEU A 325 17.42 9.39 8.89
CA LEU A 325 18.40 8.44 9.40
C LEU A 325 19.68 8.43 8.53
N PRO A 326 20.54 9.47 8.61
CA PRO A 326 21.74 9.54 7.77
C PRO A 326 22.68 8.36 7.98
N GLY A 327 23.13 7.73 6.88
CA GLY A 327 24.08 6.61 6.92
C GLY A 327 23.49 5.27 7.37
N SER A 328 22.17 5.16 7.43
CA SER A 328 21.47 3.93 7.87
C SER A 328 21.28 2.88 6.77
N GLY A 329 21.54 3.23 5.51
CA GLY A 329 21.36 2.36 4.34
C GLY A 329 19.90 2.04 4.03
N VAL A 330 18.92 2.81 4.54
CA VAL A 330 17.49 2.54 4.27
C VAL A 330 17.11 2.73 2.81
N ASP A 331 17.84 3.57 2.08
CA ASP A 331 17.69 3.86 0.66
C ASP A 331 18.55 2.97 -0.24
N GLU A 332 19.37 2.09 0.32
CA GLU A 332 20.14 1.13 -0.46
C GLU A 332 19.21 0.11 -1.13
N PRO A 333 19.26 -0.03 -2.48
CA PRO A 333 18.48 -1.03 -3.17
C PRO A 333 18.81 -2.43 -2.68
N ALA A 334 17.78 -3.26 -2.57
CA ALA A 334 17.98 -4.60 -2.08
C ALA A 334 18.63 -5.49 -3.16
N GLY A 335 19.77 -6.10 -2.83
CA GLY A 335 20.65 -6.76 -3.82
C GLY A 335 20.63 -8.29 -3.84
N ARG A 336 19.92 -8.94 -2.90
CA ARG A 336 19.89 -10.42 -2.76
C ARG A 336 18.52 -10.92 -2.35
N SER A 337 18.15 -12.15 -2.65
CA SER A 337 16.87 -12.71 -2.19
C SER A 337 16.70 -12.66 -0.66
N ALA A 338 15.46 -12.54 -0.21
CA ALA A 338 15.13 -12.29 1.19
C ALA A 338 13.90 -13.09 1.64
N HIS A 339 13.89 -13.52 2.90
CA HIS A 339 12.74 -14.11 3.57
C HIS A 339 12.34 -13.19 4.72
N LEU A 340 11.23 -12.49 4.52
CA LEU A 340 10.57 -11.62 5.48
C LEU A 340 9.58 -12.51 6.25
N ALA A 341 10.14 -13.29 7.19
CA ALA A 341 9.46 -14.43 7.79
C ALA A 341 8.24 -14.03 8.62
N ASP A 342 8.34 -12.93 9.36
CA ASP A 342 7.29 -12.49 10.27
C ASP A 342 6.09 -11.91 9.50
N SER A 343 6.35 -11.12 8.45
CA SER A 343 5.33 -10.60 7.54
C SER A 343 4.87 -11.62 6.49
N GLY A 344 5.56 -12.75 6.37
CA GLY A 344 5.22 -13.88 5.51
C GLY A 344 5.39 -13.59 4.02
N TYR A 345 6.53 -12.99 3.63
CA TYR A 345 6.91 -12.78 2.24
C TYR A 345 8.28 -13.39 1.93
N VAL A 346 8.42 -13.94 0.73
CA VAL A 346 9.71 -14.42 0.20
C VAL A 346 9.98 -13.75 -1.14
N VAL A 347 11.14 -13.15 -1.27
CA VAL A 347 11.60 -12.50 -2.50
C VAL A 347 12.77 -13.29 -3.08
N LEU A 348 12.60 -13.75 -4.32
CA LEU A 348 13.62 -14.38 -5.14
C LEU A 348 14.04 -13.38 -6.23
N ARG A 349 15.31 -13.00 -6.29
CA ARG A 349 15.84 -12.04 -7.27
C ARG A 349 17.16 -12.50 -7.86
N GLY A 350 17.35 -12.20 -9.15
CA GLY A 350 18.64 -12.28 -9.82
C GLY A 350 19.48 -11.01 -9.60
N ASP A 351 20.63 -10.96 -10.26
CA ASP A 351 21.58 -9.86 -10.11
C ASP A 351 21.30 -8.70 -11.08
N GLY A 352 21.24 -7.47 -10.54
CA GLY A 352 21.19 -6.23 -11.33
C GLY A 352 19.80 -5.58 -11.48
N PRO A 353 19.76 -4.37 -12.05
CA PRO A 353 18.58 -3.49 -12.04
C PRO A 353 17.43 -3.93 -12.96
N SER A 354 17.66 -4.93 -13.80
CA SER A 354 16.66 -5.46 -14.74
C SER A 354 16.49 -6.98 -14.58
N ALA A 355 16.94 -7.51 -13.45
CA ALA A 355 16.94 -8.92 -13.16
C ALA A 355 15.52 -9.51 -13.06
N ALA A 356 15.44 -10.81 -13.30
CA ALA A 356 14.29 -11.61 -12.94
C ALA A 356 14.01 -11.50 -11.43
N TYR A 357 12.74 -11.31 -11.09
CA TYR A 357 12.25 -11.12 -9.73
C TYR A 357 10.93 -11.87 -9.55
N LEU A 358 10.79 -12.55 -8.43
CA LEU A 358 9.53 -13.11 -7.96
C LEU A 358 9.37 -12.82 -6.46
N ALA A 359 8.20 -12.31 -6.06
CA ALA A 359 7.80 -12.22 -4.67
C ALA A 359 6.61 -13.13 -4.40
N LEU A 360 6.66 -13.91 -3.33
CA LEU A 360 5.65 -14.88 -2.92
C LEU A 360 5.06 -14.49 -1.56
N ASN A 361 3.73 -14.55 -1.46
CA ASN A 361 2.95 -14.31 -0.25
C ASN A 361 2.67 -15.63 0.47
N ALA A 362 3.24 -15.85 1.65
CA ALA A 362 3.00 -17.02 2.50
C ALA A 362 2.51 -16.63 3.92
N GLY A 363 2.04 -15.40 4.10
CA GLY A 363 1.68 -14.90 5.43
C GLY A 363 0.21 -15.08 5.82
N PRO A 364 -0.14 -14.71 7.06
CA PRO A 364 -1.46 -14.95 7.63
C PRO A 364 -2.53 -14.05 7.00
N TYR A 365 -3.80 -14.46 7.13
CA TYR A 365 -4.92 -13.56 6.89
C TYR A 365 -5.08 -12.62 8.08
N VAL A 366 -5.15 -11.32 7.82
CA VAL A 366 -5.22 -10.29 8.87
C VAL A 366 -6.65 -9.81 8.94
N ALA A 367 -7.40 -10.29 9.92
CA ALA A 367 -8.74 -9.79 10.19
C ALA A 367 -8.70 -8.31 10.60
N HIS A 368 -9.72 -7.56 10.19
CA HIS A 368 -9.90 -6.16 10.53
C HIS A 368 -11.33 -5.95 11.03
N GLU A 369 -11.56 -4.95 11.86
CA GLU A 369 -12.81 -4.72 12.59
C GLU A 369 -14.01 -4.42 11.66
N LEU A 370 -13.72 -4.02 10.43
CA LEU A 370 -14.68 -3.55 9.44
C LEU A 370 -14.65 -4.45 8.21
N GLU A 371 -13.66 -4.24 7.36
CA GLU A 371 -13.38 -5.06 6.19
C GLU A 371 -11.88 -5.35 6.21
N SER A 372 -11.50 -6.61 6.04
CA SER A 372 -10.10 -7.02 6.03
C SER A 372 -9.45 -6.61 4.73
N HIS A 373 -8.27 -6.00 4.84
CA HIS A 373 -7.43 -5.72 3.69
C HIS A 373 -6.80 -6.97 3.08
N SER A 374 -6.84 -8.12 3.78
CA SER A 374 -6.29 -9.38 3.26
C SER A 374 -7.20 -10.01 2.21
N HIS A 375 -6.59 -10.46 1.13
CA HIS A 375 -7.18 -11.28 0.09
C HIS A 375 -7.08 -12.77 0.43
N LEU A 376 -7.98 -13.55 -0.16
CA LEU A 376 -8.00 -15.01 -0.10
C LEU A 376 -7.05 -15.59 -1.16
N ALA A 377 -5.77 -15.24 -1.04
CA ALA A 377 -4.76 -15.50 -2.06
C ALA A 377 -3.39 -15.82 -1.45
N VAL A 378 -3.36 -16.84 -0.60
CA VAL A 378 -2.08 -17.31 -0.04
C VAL A 378 -1.34 -18.19 -1.03
N THR A 379 -0.02 -18.20 -0.91
CA THR A 379 0.96 -18.74 -1.87
C THR A 379 0.94 -18.08 -3.25
N ASP A 380 0.18 -17.00 -3.43
CA ASP A 380 0.24 -16.13 -4.59
C ASP A 380 1.65 -15.57 -4.80
N PHE A 381 1.99 -15.25 -6.05
CA PHE A 381 3.27 -14.63 -6.40
C PHE A 381 3.11 -13.54 -7.46
N VAL A 382 4.05 -12.60 -7.51
CA VAL A 382 4.19 -11.60 -8.58
C VAL A 382 5.56 -11.76 -9.20
N LEU A 383 5.63 -11.67 -10.53
CA LEU A 383 6.83 -11.89 -11.32
C LEU A 383 7.09 -10.71 -12.28
N SER A 384 8.34 -10.25 -12.29
CA SER A 384 8.82 -9.24 -13.24
C SER A 384 10.21 -9.61 -13.77
N ALA A 385 10.52 -9.21 -15.00
CA ALA A 385 11.86 -9.28 -15.54
C ALA A 385 12.08 -8.15 -16.55
N TRP A 386 13.32 -7.68 -16.66
CA TRP A 386 13.73 -6.64 -17.60
C TRP A 386 12.94 -5.34 -17.49
N GLY A 387 12.57 -4.96 -16.27
CA GLY A 387 11.79 -3.76 -16.02
C GLY A 387 10.29 -3.91 -16.26
N ALA A 388 9.82 -5.05 -16.79
CA ALA A 388 8.42 -5.25 -17.14
C ALA A 388 7.68 -6.16 -16.14
N PRO A 389 6.42 -5.83 -15.76
CA PRO A 389 5.54 -6.78 -15.10
C PRO A 389 5.17 -7.91 -16.08
N LEU A 390 5.40 -9.17 -15.68
CA LEU A 390 5.13 -10.33 -16.53
C LEU A 390 3.95 -11.16 -16.00
N ALA A 391 3.88 -11.35 -14.68
CA ALA A 391 2.69 -11.88 -14.03
C ALA A 391 2.40 -11.08 -12.75
N VAL A 392 1.19 -10.56 -12.63
CA VAL A 392 0.77 -9.68 -11.52
C VAL A 392 -0.58 -10.13 -11.01
N GLU A 393 -0.83 -9.98 -9.71
CA GLU A 393 -2.20 -10.07 -9.18
C GLU A 393 -3.00 -8.80 -9.49
N ALA A 394 -4.32 -8.83 -9.31
CA ALA A 394 -5.15 -7.65 -9.57
C ALA A 394 -4.89 -6.48 -8.61
N GLY A 395 -4.44 -6.76 -7.39
CA GLY A 395 -4.30 -5.82 -6.29
C GLY A 395 -5.63 -5.29 -5.77
N GLY A 396 -5.61 -4.16 -5.07
CA GLY A 396 -6.82 -3.56 -4.50
C GLY A 396 -7.78 -2.99 -5.57
N PRO A 397 -9.08 -2.85 -5.27
CA PRO A 397 -10.05 -2.24 -6.17
C PRO A 397 -9.82 -0.72 -6.33
N PRO A 398 -10.31 -0.09 -7.41
CA PRO A 398 -10.19 1.37 -7.58
C PRO A 398 -10.90 2.14 -6.46
N THR A 399 -11.97 1.56 -5.92
CA THR A 399 -12.66 2.00 -4.71
C THR A 399 -13.26 0.77 -4.01
N TYR A 400 -13.47 0.85 -2.70
CA TYR A 400 -14.19 -0.20 -1.94
C TYR A 400 -15.67 -0.35 -2.35
N ASP A 401 -16.19 0.58 -3.16
CA ASP A 401 -17.54 0.51 -3.74
C ASP A 401 -17.57 -0.25 -5.08
N ASP A 402 -16.43 -0.73 -5.60
CA ASP A 402 -16.42 -1.56 -6.82
C ASP A 402 -17.21 -2.86 -6.54
N PRO A 403 -18.28 -3.17 -7.31
CA PRO A 403 -19.09 -4.36 -7.08
C PRO A 403 -18.31 -5.67 -7.23
N ARG A 404 -17.10 -5.62 -7.81
CA ARG A 404 -16.20 -6.77 -7.98
C ARG A 404 -15.24 -6.95 -6.81
N TYR A 405 -15.27 -6.10 -5.77
CA TYR A 405 -14.33 -6.14 -4.66
C TYR A 405 -14.20 -7.54 -4.03
N GLN A 406 -15.33 -8.16 -3.67
CA GLN A 406 -15.33 -9.49 -3.05
C GLN A 406 -15.13 -10.63 -4.07
N ASP A 407 -15.81 -10.57 -5.22
CA ASP A 407 -15.87 -11.71 -6.16
C ASP A 407 -14.66 -11.82 -7.10
N TRP A 408 -13.92 -10.73 -7.28
CA TRP A 408 -12.72 -10.66 -8.12
C TRP A 408 -11.48 -10.31 -7.31
N TYR A 409 -11.37 -9.08 -6.79
CA TYR A 409 -10.11 -8.57 -6.21
C TYR A 409 -9.68 -9.37 -4.97
N ARG A 410 -10.59 -9.67 -4.03
CA ARG A 410 -10.25 -10.48 -2.84
C ARG A 410 -10.25 -11.99 -3.10
N SER A 411 -10.81 -12.43 -4.22
CA SER A 411 -11.02 -13.84 -4.55
C SER A 411 -9.77 -14.43 -5.17
N PRO A 412 -9.39 -15.70 -4.90
CA PRO A 412 -8.21 -16.31 -5.51
C PRO A 412 -8.26 -16.36 -7.05
N ARG A 413 -9.43 -16.09 -7.65
CA ARG A 413 -9.58 -15.89 -9.10
C ARG A 413 -8.64 -14.81 -9.64
N SER A 414 -8.36 -13.73 -8.93
CA SER A 414 -7.54 -12.64 -9.47
C SER A 414 -6.05 -12.74 -9.11
N HIS A 415 -5.60 -13.93 -8.71
CA HIS A 415 -4.27 -14.19 -8.17
C HIS A 415 -3.56 -15.37 -8.86
N ASN A 416 -2.22 -15.37 -8.79
CA ASN A 416 -1.34 -16.40 -9.35
C ASN A 416 -1.22 -17.57 -8.38
N THR A 417 -2.35 -18.22 -8.10
CA THR A 417 -2.46 -19.31 -7.12
C THR A 417 -3.29 -20.49 -7.67
N LEU A 418 -3.51 -21.50 -6.83
CA LEU A 418 -4.33 -22.67 -7.12
C LEU A 418 -5.69 -22.55 -6.42
N THR A 419 -6.75 -22.95 -7.12
CA THR A 419 -8.10 -23.12 -6.52
C THR A 419 -8.55 -24.57 -6.60
N LEU A 420 -9.14 -25.11 -5.54
CA LEU A 420 -9.77 -26.43 -5.55
C LEU A 420 -11.25 -26.34 -5.96
N ASP A 421 -11.67 -27.23 -6.84
CA ASP A 421 -13.04 -27.22 -7.34
C ASP A 421 -14.05 -27.51 -6.24
N GLY A 422 -15.14 -26.75 -6.22
CA GLY A 422 -16.20 -26.91 -5.22
C GLY A 422 -15.80 -26.44 -3.81
N HIS A 423 -14.61 -25.86 -3.64
CA HIS A 423 -14.13 -25.35 -2.36
C HIS A 423 -13.86 -23.85 -2.43
N VAL A 424 -14.20 -23.15 -1.34
CA VAL A 424 -13.88 -21.73 -1.14
C VAL A 424 -12.69 -21.64 -0.19
N MET A 425 -11.73 -20.78 -0.51
CA MET A 425 -10.58 -20.57 0.37
C MET A 425 -11.04 -19.89 1.67
N SER A 426 -10.61 -20.42 2.80
CA SER A 426 -10.87 -19.91 4.14
C SER A 426 -9.89 -18.80 4.53
N GLU A 427 -10.33 -17.92 5.43
CA GLU A 427 -9.47 -16.99 6.15
C GLU A 427 -8.49 -17.72 7.09
N GLN A 428 -8.90 -18.88 7.62
CA GLN A 428 -8.05 -19.77 8.40
C GLN A 428 -7.20 -20.61 7.45
N ARG A 429 -6.00 -20.13 7.16
CA ARG A 429 -5.16 -20.72 6.11
C ARG A 429 -3.84 -21.33 6.56
N ASP A 430 -3.50 -21.25 7.86
CA ASP A 430 -2.28 -21.80 8.48
C ASP A 430 -1.07 -21.90 7.51
N ALA A 431 -0.67 -20.74 6.99
CA ALA A 431 0.33 -20.69 5.93
C ALA A 431 1.72 -20.48 6.52
N ALA A 432 2.69 -21.20 5.95
CA ALA A 432 4.08 -21.12 6.39
C ALA A 432 5.05 -21.40 5.24
N VAL A 433 6.27 -20.90 5.40
CA VAL A 433 7.43 -21.26 4.56
C VAL A 433 8.15 -22.42 5.22
N ASP A 434 8.11 -23.59 4.58
CA ASP A 434 8.76 -24.82 5.06
C ASP A 434 10.26 -24.82 4.80
N ALA A 435 10.68 -24.27 3.66
CA ALA A 435 12.07 -24.21 3.26
C ALA A 435 12.35 -22.98 2.39
N ALA A 436 13.52 -22.36 2.58
CA ALA A 436 14.01 -21.26 1.76
C ALA A 436 15.52 -21.38 1.52
N VAL A 437 15.94 -21.46 0.26
CA VAL A 437 17.33 -21.37 -0.20
C VAL A 437 17.44 -20.13 -1.07
N LEU A 438 18.03 -19.06 -0.53
CA LEU A 438 17.95 -17.71 -1.09
C LEU A 438 19.26 -17.22 -1.72
N ALA A 439 20.18 -18.14 -1.99
CA ALA A 439 21.51 -17.80 -2.50
C ALA A 439 21.97 -18.82 -3.54
N GLY A 440 22.89 -18.37 -4.40
CA GLY A 440 23.45 -19.18 -5.46
C GLY A 440 22.64 -19.10 -6.77
N PRO A 441 23.09 -19.84 -7.80
CA PRO A 441 22.49 -19.80 -9.13
C PRO A 441 21.12 -20.49 -9.19
N VAL A 442 20.78 -21.27 -8.16
CA VAL A 442 19.46 -21.88 -7.98
C VAL A 442 18.97 -21.54 -6.58
N GLN A 443 17.78 -20.96 -6.52
CA GLN A 443 17.11 -20.57 -5.30
C GLN A 443 15.80 -21.36 -5.18
N LEU A 444 15.30 -21.53 -3.96
CA LEU A 444 14.16 -22.37 -3.67
C LEU A 444 13.30 -21.74 -2.58
N VAL A 445 11.99 -21.81 -2.73
CA VAL A 445 11.03 -21.66 -1.63
C VAL A 445 10.03 -22.80 -1.68
N VAL A 446 9.71 -23.37 -0.53
CA VAL A 446 8.60 -24.30 -0.33
C VAL A 446 7.71 -23.69 0.73
N ALA A 447 6.43 -23.56 0.42
CA ALA A 447 5.43 -23.03 1.33
C ALA A 447 4.14 -23.86 1.24
N HIS A 448 3.41 -23.95 2.33
CA HIS A 448 2.10 -24.60 2.35
C HIS A 448 1.03 -23.67 2.93
N HIS A 449 -0.23 -24.08 2.71
CA HIS A 449 -1.38 -23.51 3.41
C HIS A 449 -2.52 -24.53 3.53
N ASP A 450 -3.32 -24.34 4.57
CA ASP A 450 -4.56 -25.09 4.87
C ASP A 450 -5.81 -24.23 4.62
N GLY A 451 -5.71 -23.28 3.70
CA GLY A 451 -6.83 -22.44 3.27
C GLY A 451 -8.00 -23.23 2.65
N TYR A 452 -7.82 -24.52 2.39
CA TYR A 452 -8.85 -25.44 1.90
C TYR A 452 -8.92 -26.67 2.79
N PRO A 453 -9.94 -27.54 2.66
CA PRO A 453 -10.00 -28.81 3.40
C PRO A 453 -8.84 -29.77 3.11
N LEU A 454 -8.14 -29.56 2.01
CA LEU A 454 -6.93 -30.28 1.62
C LEU A 454 -5.77 -29.28 1.61
N ARG A 455 -4.65 -29.66 2.24
CA ARG A 455 -3.44 -28.84 2.24
C ARG A 455 -2.92 -28.66 0.82
N VAL A 456 -2.44 -27.46 0.53
CA VAL A 456 -1.75 -27.15 -0.72
C VAL A 456 -0.31 -26.79 -0.40
N THR A 457 0.63 -27.45 -1.08
CA THR A 457 2.06 -27.18 -0.99
C THR A 457 2.55 -26.63 -2.33
N ARG A 458 3.15 -25.45 -2.29
CA ARG A 458 3.81 -24.79 -3.43
C ARG A 458 5.32 -24.82 -3.26
N ARG A 459 6.01 -25.30 -4.28
CA ARG A 459 7.46 -25.22 -4.41
C ARG A 459 7.81 -24.35 -5.62
N VAL A 460 8.58 -23.29 -5.41
CA VAL A 460 9.13 -22.45 -6.48
C VAL A 460 10.65 -22.59 -6.49
N LEU A 461 11.18 -23.19 -7.55
CA LEU A 461 12.61 -23.25 -7.82
C LEU A 461 12.95 -22.19 -8.87
N PHE A 462 13.83 -21.25 -8.52
CA PHE A 462 14.29 -20.19 -9.42
C PHE A 462 15.72 -20.47 -9.87
N VAL A 463 15.93 -20.71 -11.16
CA VAL A 463 17.26 -20.74 -11.75
C VAL A 463 17.60 -19.32 -12.20
N ALA A 464 18.42 -18.65 -11.38
CA ALA A 464 18.85 -17.26 -11.62
C ALA A 464 19.92 -17.17 -12.71
N ALA A 465 20.63 -18.27 -12.99
CA ALA A 465 21.64 -18.32 -14.05
C ALA A 465 20.99 -18.16 -15.44
N GLU A 466 21.58 -17.33 -16.31
CA GLU A 466 21.06 -17.10 -17.66
C GLU A 466 21.28 -18.31 -18.60
N PRO A 467 20.27 -18.74 -19.39
CA PRO A 467 18.89 -18.24 -19.41
C PRO A 467 18.13 -18.62 -18.13
N CYS A 468 17.52 -17.62 -17.47
CA CYS A 468 16.81 -17.81 -16.21
C CYS A 468 15.38 -18.34 -16.40
N TYR A 469 14.83 -18.99 -15.38
CA TYR A 469 13.45 -19.47 -15.34
C TYR A 469 13.02 -19.86 -13.92
N TRP A 470 11.72 -20.08 -13.73
CA TRP A 470 11.15 -20.69 -12.53
C TRP A 470 10.47 -22.01 -12.86
N LEU A 471 10.59 -23.00 -11.97
CA LEU A 471 9.77 -24.20 -11.96
C LEU A 471 8.87 -24.14 -10.74
N VAL A 472 7.56 -24.05 -10.98
CA VAL A 472 6.52 -24.04 -9.95
C VAL A 472 5.89 -25.42 -9.88
N SER A 473 5.98 -26.04 -8.70
CA SER A 473 5.40 -27.35 -8.40
C SER A 473 4.35 -27.20 -7.31
N ASP A 474 3.08 -27.38 -7.66
CA ASP A 474 1.96 -27.35 -6.72
C ASP A 474 1.43 -28.75 -6.47
N ARG A 475 1.17 -29.08 -5.20
CA ARG A 475 0.64 -30.37 -4.76
C ARG A 475 -0.52 -30.13 -3.80
N VAL A 476 -1.67 -30.69 -4.14
CA VAL A 476 -2.80 -30.84 -3.21
C VAL A 476 -2.65 -32.18 -2.50
N ASP A 477 -2.89 -32.21 -1.18
CA ASP A 477 -2.92 -33.46 -0.44
C ASP A 477 -4.08 -34.35 -0.91
N GLY A 478 -3.75 -35.53 -1.44
CA GLY A 478 -4.70 -36.44 -2.07
C GLY A 478 -4.86 -36.20 -3.57
N GLU A 479 -5.92 -36.74 -4.17
CA GLU A 479 -6.31 -36.44 -5.56
C GLU A 479 -7.58 -35.60 -5.52
N ALA A 480 -7.48 -34.36 -6.01
CA ALA A 480 -8.62 -33.46 -6.09
C ALA A 480 -8.54 -32.59 -7.34
N PRO A 481 -9.65 -32.42 -8.08
CA PRO A 481 -9.73 -31.47 -9.18
C PRO A 481 -9.40 -30.05 -8.72
N ALA A 482 -8.43 -29.43 -9.39
CA ALA A 482 -7.98 -28.09 -9.10
C ALA A 482 -7.64 -27.32 -10.38
N THR A 483 -7.60 -26.00 -10.25
CA THR A 483 -7.23 -25.08 -11.32
C THR A 483 -6.06 -24.23 -10.88
N TRP A 484 -4.95 -24.36 -11.61
CA TRP A 484 -3.77 -23.52 -11.45
C TRP A 484 -3.90 -22.26 -12.32
N SER A 485 -3.54 -21.10 -11.78
CA SER A 485 -3.79 -19.81 -12.44
C SER A 485 -2.56 -18.92 -12.51
N ILE A 486 -2.44 -18.18 -13.62
CA ILE A 486 -1.49 -17.08 -13.76
C ILE A 486 -2.08 -15.93 -14.59
N LEU A 487 -1.96 -14.71 -14.08
CA LEU A 487 -2.47 -13.48 -14.64
C LEU A 487 -1.33 -12.68 -15.24
N ALA A 488 -1.52 -12.22 -16.48
CA ALA A 488 -0.57 -11.36 -17.17
C ALA A 488 -1.23 -10.04 -17.61
N PRO A 489 -0.45 -8.94 -17.71
CA PRO A 489 -0.92 -7.69 -18.31
C PRO A 489 -1.23 -7.77 -19.81
N ARG A 490 -0.95 -8.91 -20.45
CA ARG A 490 -1.04 -9.10 -21.91
C ARG A 490 -1.62 -10.48 -22.26
N PRO A 491 -2.37 -10.58 -23.37
CA PRO A 491 -3.04 -11.82 -23.77
C PRO A 491 -2.12 -13.02 -23.89
N TRP A 492 -2.66 -14.19 -23.55
CA TRP A 492 -2.01 -15.49 -23.73
C TRP A 492 -2.22 -16.03 -25.14
N LEU A 493 -1.14 -16.33 -25.83
CA LEU A 493 -1.10 -16.98 -27.13
C LEU A 493 -0.77 -18.47 -26.93
N PRO A 494 -1.61 -19.40 -27.42
CA PRO A 494 -1.31 -20.82 -27.36
C PRO A 494 -0.15 -21.17 -28.31
N GLU A 495 0.78 -21.96 -27.82
CA GLU A 495 1.87 -22.58 -28.58
C GLU A 495 1.77 -24.11 -28.44
N ALA A 496 2.59 -24.86 -29.18
CA ALA A 496 2.55 -26.32 -29.12
C ALA A 496 2.94 -26.84 -27.73
N GLY A 497 1.94 -27.21 -26.92
CA GLY A 497 2.12 -27.71 -25.55
C GLY A 497 2.49 -26.63 -24.52
N SER A 498 2.32 -25.35 -24.84
CA SER A 498 2.66 -24.23 -23.95
C SER A 498 1.84 -22.98 -24.28
N PHE A 499 2.04 -21.93 -23.50
CA PHE A 499 1.40 -20.63 -23.69
C PHE A 499 2.44 -19.54 -23.57
N ARG A 500 2.28 -18.43 -24.29
CA ARG A 500 3.17 -17.28 -24.21
C ARG A 500 2.38 -15.98 -24.25
N THR A 501 2.73 -15.00 -23.43
CA THR A 501 2.11 -13.67 -23.52
C THR A 501 2.50 -12.96 -24.81
N ASP A 502 1.59 -12.22 -25.42
CA ASP A 502 1.87 -11.40 -26.61
C ASP A 502 2.96 -10.33 -26.36
N GLY A 503 3.71 -9.96 -27.40
CA GLY A 503 4.72 -8.90 -27.39
C GLY A 503 6.05 -9.26 -26.71
N ALA A 504 6.79 -8.23 -26.31
CA ALA A 504 8.12 -8.32 -25.69
C ALA A 504 8.28 -7.23 -24.60
N PRO A 505 8.90 -7.52 -23.45
CA PRO A 505 9.31 -8.86 -22.99
C PRO A 505 8.11 -9.80 -22.85
N CYS A 506 8.25 -11.12 -22.78
CA CYS A 506 7.14 -12.06 -22.68
C CYS A 506 7.34 -13.06 -21.54
N LEU A 507 6.29 -13.80 -21.22
CA LEU A 507 6.33 -14.93 -20.30
C LEU A 507 5.79 -16.17 -20.99
N SER A 508 6.58 -17.24 -21.01
CA SER A 508 6.17 -18.58 -21.44
C SER A 508 5.76 -19.42 -20.23
N VAL A 509 4.64 -20.13 -20.36
CA VAL A 509 4.09 -21.09 -19.39
C VAL A 509 4.09 -22.46 -20.05
N VAL A 510 4.90 -23.38 -19.52
CA VAL A 510 5.07 -24.74 -20.08
C VAL A 510 4.73 -25.77 -19.01
N PRO A 511 3.51 -26.35 -19.01
CA PRO A 511 3.17 -27.43 -18.10
C PRO A 511 3.90 -28.72 -18.49
N ALA A 512 4.35 -29.49 -17.50
CA ALA A 512 5.03 -30.77 -17.73
C ALA A 512 4.08 -31.84 -18.29
N ASP A 513 2.82 -31.77 -17.88
CA ASP A 513 1.74 -32.67 -18.23
C ASP A 513 0.61 -31.85 -18.89
N PRO A 514 -0.03 -32.34 -19.96
CA PRO A 514 -1.14 -31.62 -20.59
C PRO A 514 -2.29 -31.38 -19.59
N PRO A 515 -2.81 -30.15 -19.47
CA PRO A 515 -3.97 -29.88 -18.62
C PRO A 515 -5.24 -30.56 -19.19
N ASP A 516 -6.17 -30.91 -18.31
CA ASP A 516 -7.46 -31.49 -18.70
C ASP A 516 -8.36 -30.45 -19.39
N GLU A 517 -8.28 -29.21 -18.92
CA GLU A 517 -8.99 -28.07 -19.48
C GLU A 517 -8.11 -26.82 -19.40
N VAL A 518 -8.25 -25.96 -20.41
CA VAL A 518 -7.59 -24.67 -20.49
C VAL A 518 -8.66 -23.61 -20.69
N ALA A 519 -8.63 -22.58 -19.86
CA ALA A 519 -9.47 -21.40 -20.04
C ALA A 519 -8.64 -20.12 -19.96
N VAL A 520 -9.12 -19.09 -20.63
CA VAL A 520 -8.64 -17.71 -20.48
C VAL A 520 -9.80 -16.87 -19.98
N GLU A 521 -9.54 -16.09 -18.94
CA GLU A 521 -10.51 -15.19 -18.34
C GLU A 521 -9.89 -13.79 -18.26
N GLU A 522 -10.69 -12.77 -18.52
CA GLU A 522 -10.28 -11.36 -18.38
C GLU A 522 -10.92 -10.75 -17.14
N GLY A 523 -10.18 -9.88 -16.48
CA GLY A 523 -10.72 -9.05 -15.42
C GLY A 523 -9.80 -7.89 -15.06
N PRO A 524 -10.30 -6.89 -14.33
CA PRO A 524 -9.56 -5.67 -14.04
C PRO A 524 -8.38 -5.93 -13.10
N GLY A 525 -7.31 -5.18 -13.25
CA GLY A 525 -6.23 -5.18 -12.28
C GLY A 525 -5.30 -3.99 -12.46
N GLN A 526 -4.45 -3.78 -11.48
CA GLN A 526 -3.44 -2.73 -11.52
C GLN A 526 -2.18 -3.22 -12.22
N VAL A 527 -1.75 -2.49 -13.24
CA VAL A 527 -0.49 -2.75 -13.93
C VAL A 527 0.47 -1.59 -13.69
N PRO A 528 1.68 -1.85 -13.17
CA PRO A 528 2.69 -0.82 -12.99
C PRO A 528 3.20 -0.33 -14.36
N GLY A 529 3.27 0.99 -14.53
CA GLY A 529 3.90 1.66 -15.67
C GLY A 529 5.03 2.59 -15.23
N ASP A 530 5.37 3.56 -16.08
CA ASP A 530 6.42 4.55 -15.79
C ASP A 530 5.97 5.51 -14.67
N GLY A 531 6.30 5.16 -13.42
CA GLY A 531 6.06 5.99 -12.23
C GLY A 531 4.60 6.02 -11.74
N ALA A 532 3.66 5.40 -12.46
CA ALA A 532 2.26 5.29 -12.05
C ALA A 532 1.63 3.99 -12.53
N ALA A 533 0.67 3.48 -11.75
CA ALA A 533 -0.12 2.31 -12.13
C ALA A 533 -1.36 2.73 -12.91
N ARG A 534 -1.87 1.82 -13.73
CA ARG A 534 -3.14 1.97 -14.42
C ARG A 534 -4.02 0.76 -14.18
N TYR A 535 -5.31 0.98 -14.01
CA TYR A 535 -6.29 -0.10 -14.11
C TYR A 535 -6.46 -0.48 -15.58
N GLN A 536 -6.29 -1.76 -15.87
CA GLN A 536 -6.54 -2.34 -17.20
C GLN A 536 -7.04 -3.78 -17.04
N GLU A 537 -7.47 -4.39 -18.13
CA GLU A 537 -7.76 -5.83 -18.13
C GLU A 537 -6.45 -6.63 -18.04
N LEU A 538 -6.44 -7.57 -17.09
CA LEU A 538 -5.49 -8.66 -16.97
C LEU A 538 -6.09 -9.90 -17.62
N THR A 539 -5.25 -10.75 -18.20
CA THR A 539 -5.68 -12.03 -18.78
C THR A 539 -5.15 -13.17 -17.91
N ALA A 540 -6.06 -13.92 -17.28
CA ALA A 540 -5.78 -15.10 -16.48
C ALA A 540 -5.76 -16.35 -17.36
N LEU A 541 -4.62 -17.05 -17.41
CA LEU A 541 -4.51 -18.40 -17.94
C LEU A 541 -4.84 -19.40 -16.82
N ARG A 542 -5.80 -20.29 -17.08
CA ARG A 542 -6.28 -21.30 -16.16
C ARG A 542 -5.95 -22.69 -16.70
N LEU A 543 -5.25 -23.48 -15.91
CA LEU A 543 -4.87 -24.86 -16.23
C LEU A 543 -5.54 -25.78 -15.21
N ARG A 544 -6.55 -26.54 -15.64
CA ARG A 544 -7.27 -27.48 -14.77
C ARG A 544 -6.60 -28.86 -14.82
N SER A 545 -6.50 -29.51 -13.67
CA SER A 545 -6.13 -30.93 -13.56
C SER A 545 -7.04 -31.65 -12.57
N ALA A 546 -7.47 -32.86 -12.91
CA ALA A 546 -8.25 -33.75 -12.05
C ALA A 546 -7.46 -34.27 -10.84
N THR A 547 -6.12 -34.24 -10.91
CA THR A 547 -5.24 -34.81 -9.88
C THR A 547 -4.83 -33.79 -8.81
N GLY A 548 -4.89 -32.49 -9.11
CA GLY A 548 -4.42 -31.44 -8.20
C GLY A 548 -2.89 -31.34 -8.11
N SER A 549 -2.15 -31.91 -9.07
CA SER A 549 -0.70 -31.84 -9.14
C SER A 549 -0.26 -31.09 -10.39
N PHE A 550 0.55 -30.04 -10.22
CA PHE A 550 1.05 -29.21 -11.32
C PHE A 550 2.57 -29.08 -11.26
N ASP A 551 3.25 -29.28 -12.39
CA ASP A 551 4.63 -28.84 -12.59
C ASP A 551 4.64 -27.91 -13.80
N VAL A 552 4.94 -26.63 -13.57
CA VAL A 552 4.81 -25.58 -14.57
C VAL A 552 6.10 -24.77 -14.62
N LEU A 553 6.72 -24.73 -15.80
CA LEU A 553 7.86 -23.87 -16.08
C LEU A 553 7.34 -22.48 -16.46
N LEU A 554 7.86 -21.46 -15.78
CA LEU A 554 7.68 -20.05 -16.11
C LEU A 554 9.02 -19.52 -16.64
N ALA A 555 9.06 -19.19 -17.92
CA ALA A 555 10.28 -18.74 -18.57
C ALA A 555 10.09 -17.35 -19.19
N PRO A 556 10.77 -16.31 -18.68
CA PRO A 556 10.67 -14.99 -19.27
C PRO A 556 11.44 -14.98 -20.60
N GLY A 557 10.99 -14.20 -21.59
CA GLY A 557 11.71 -13.95 -22.85
C GLY A 557 11.87 -12.46 -23.13
N ARG A 558 13.04 -12.02 -23.60
CA ARG A 558 13.29 -10.60 -23.92
C ARG A 558 12.67 -10.22 -25.25
N GLU A 559 12.66 -11.15 -26.19
CA GLU A 559 12.20 -10.95 -27.55
C GLU A 559 11.16 -12.00 -27.96
N ALA A 560 10.23 -11.62 -28.84
CA ALA A 560 9.18 -12.51 -29.33
C ALA A 560 9.70 -13.72 -30.14
N GLY A 561 10.94 -13.63 -30.66
CA GLY A 561 11.57 -14.67 -31.49
C GLY A 561 12.41 -15.70 -30.71
N GLU A 562 12.43 -15.63 -29.38
CA GLU A 562 13.24 -16.56 -28.59
C GLU A 562 12.76 -18.02 -28.72
N PRO A 563 13.69 -18.99 -28.74
CA PRO A 563 13.36 -20.41 -28.88
C PRO A 563 12.32 -20.87 -27.86
N PRO A 564 11.41 -21.79 -28.23
CA PRO A 564 10.41 -22.31 -27.32
C PRO A 564 11.06 -23.10 -26.19
N TRP A 565 10.50 -22.95 -25.00
CA TRP A 565 10.88 -23.73 -23.84
C TRP A 565 10.16 -25.09 -23.83
N SER A 566 10.80 -26.07 -23.21
CA SER A 566 10.26 -27.40 -22.99
C SER A 566 10.48 -27.82 -21.55
N LEU A 567 9.50 -28.50 -20.97
CA LEU A 567 9.55 -29.12 -19.65
C LEU A 567 9.10 -30.57 -19.80
N ARG A 568 9.85 -31.50 -19.22
CA ARG A 568 9.48 -32.92 -19.19
C ARG A 568 9.81 -33.55 -17.85
N ARG A 569 8.84 -34.26 -17.28
CA ARG A 569 9.07 -35.09 -16.09
C ARG A 569 9.87 -36.35 -16.45
N THR A 570 10.72 -36.76 -15.54
CA THR A 570 11.51 -37.99 -15.59
C THR A 570 11.36 -38.74 -14.27
N GLY A 571 11.83 -39.99 -14.19
CA GLY A 571 11.80 -40.74 -12.93
C GLY A 571 12.66 -40.13 -11.81
N GLU A 572 13.59 -39.23 -12.14
CA GLU A 572 14.55 -38.63 -11.20
C GLU A 572 14.33 -37.12 -11.00
N GLY A 573 13.28 -36.53 -11.61
CA GLY A 573 13.02 -35.08 -11.55
C GLY A 573 12.57 -34.53 -12.91
N TRP A 574 13.18 -33.43 -13.38
CA TRP A 574 12.75 -32.70 -14.58
C TRP A 574 13.89 -32.46 -15.56
N ILE A 575 13.54 -32.39 -16.84
CA ILE A 575 14.41 -31.86 -17.90
C ILE A 575 13.77 -30.60 -18.46
N VAL A 576 14.53 -29.51 -18.45
CA VAL A 576 14.13 -28.21 -19.03
C VAL A 576 15.06 -27.92 -20.21
N GLY A 577 14.54 -27.36 -21.29
CA GLY A 577 15.40 -26.94 -22.40
C GLY A 577 14.76 -25.90 -23.30
N ASN A 578 15.60 -25.08 -23.94
CA ASN A 578 15.18 -24.01 -24.84
C ASN A 578 16.00 -23.99 -26.15
N GLY A 579 16.56 -25.13 -26.56
CA GLY A 579 17.45 -25.24 -27.72
C GLY A 579 18.86 -24.66 -27.53
N GLN A 580 19.09 -23.77 -26.56
CA GLN A 580 20.42 -23.25 -26.22
C GLN A 580 21.06 -24.02 -25.08
N VAL A 581 20.26 -24.44 -24.10
CA VAL A 581 20.68 -25.23 -22.95
C VAL A 581 19.71 -26.37 -22.67
N VAL A 582 20.21 -27.39 -21.97
CA VAL A 582 19.44 -28.49 -21.39
C VAL A 582 19.79 -28.59 -19.92
N ASP A 583 18.81 -28.37 -19.07
CA ASP A 583 18.94 -28.41 -17.63
C ASP A 583 18.29 -29.70 -17.09
N ARG A 584 19.01 -30.39 -16.20
CA ARG A 584 18.48 -31.52 -15.42
C ARG A 584 18.28 -31.06 -13.99
N LEU A 585 17.08 -31.22 -13.48
CA LEU A 585 16.71 -30.89 -12.11
C LEU A 585 16.29 -32.15 -11.38
N ALA A 586 16.77 -32.32 -10.16
CA ALA A 586 16.30 -33.33 -9.22
C ALA A 586 16.10 -32.67 -7.85
N ASP A 587 15.58 -33.43 -6.89
CA ASP A 587 15.49 -32.96 -5.52
C ASP A 587 16.90 -32.74 -4.96
N GLY A 588 17.25 -31.48 -4.75
CA GLY A 588 18.56 -31.06 -4.25
C GLY A 588 19.67 -30.87 -5.29
N SER A 589 19.39 -30.98 -6.61
CA SER A 589 20.43 -30.74 -7.61
C SER A 589 19.95 -30.16 -8.94
N TRP A 590 20.85 -29.41 -9.59
CA TRP A 590 20.67 -28.85 -10.92
C TRP A 590 21.97 -28.96 -11.71
N GLU A 591 21.87 -29.36 -12.98
CA GLU A 591 22.95 -29.29 -13.96
C GLU A 591 22.47 -28.63 -15.24
N ARG A 592 23.22 -27.64 -15.73
CA ARG A 592 23.03 -27.02 -17.04
C ARG A 592 24.06 -27.50 -18.04
N ARG A 593 23.61 -27.96 -19.20
CA ARG A 593 24.46 -28.49 -20.28
C ARG A 593 24.15 -27.83 -21.62
N THR A 594 25.11 -27.86 -22.54
CA THR A 594 24.84 -27.58 -23.96
C THR A 594 23.95 -28.69 -24.54
N PRO A 595 23.30 -28.47 -25.71
CA PRO A 595 22.57 -29.53 -26.41
C PRO A 595 23.46 -30.74 -26.77
N SER A 596 24.77 -30.52 -26.92
CA SER A 596 25.78 -31.58 -27.12
C SER A 596 26.23 -32.30 -25.84
N GLY A 597 25.71 -31.93 -24.66
CA GLY A 597 25.96 -32.60 -23.38
C GLY A 597 27.11 -32.04 -22.52
N ARG A 598 27.81 -30.99 -22.97
CA ARG A 598 28.89 -30.36 -22.20
C ARG A 598 28.32 -29.63 -20.97
N LEU A 599 28.83 -29.92 -19.78
CA LEU A 599 28.46 -29.22 -18.54
C LEU A 599 28.90 -27.75 -18.59
N LEU A 600 27.96 -26.86 -18.28
CA LEU A 600 28.17 -25.42 -18.22
C LEU A 600 28.12 -24.91 -16.77
N ALA A 601 27.18 -25.41 -15.97
CA ALA A 601 27.05 -25.06 -14.56
C ALA A 601 26.33 -26.19 -13.80
N SER A 602 26.51 -26.23 -12.49
CA SER A 602 25.75 -27.10 -11.60
C SER A 602 25.60 -26.48 -10.22
N ALA A 603 24.60 -26.93 -9.48
CA ALA A 603 24.32 -26.51 -8.11
C ALA A 603 23.72 -27.68 -7.32
N GLN A 604 23.92 -27.65 -6.00
CA GLN A 604 23.31 -28.56 -5.05
C GLN A 604 22.79 -27.79 -3.84
N TRP A 605 21.72 -28.28 -3.24
CA TRP A 605 21.11 -27.70 -2.04
C TRP A 605 20.46 -28.82 -1.21
N PRO A 606 20.13 -28.56 0.07
CA PRO A 606 19.42 -29.54 0.90
C PRO A 606 18.06 -29.89 0.26
N ALA A 607 17.81 -31.19 0.09
CA ALA A 607 16.54 -31.71 -0.44
C ALA A 607 15.42 -31.58 0.59
#